data_AF-A0A946WPS0-F1
#
_entry.id   AF-A0A946WPS0-F1
#
_cell.length_a   1.000
_cell.length_b   1.000
_cell.length_c   1.000
_cell.angle_alpha   90.00
_cell.angle_beta   90.00
_cell.angle_gamma   90.00
#
_symmetry.space_group_name_H-M   'P 1'
#
loop_
_entity.id
_entity.type
_entity.pdbx_description
1 polymer ?
#
loop_
_entity_poly.entity_id
_entity_poly.type
_entity_poly.pdbx_seq_one_letter_code
_entity_poly.pdbx_strand_id
1 'polypeptide(L)'
;MKLFISLILVLILIGIPLIGSNVSGLVYLFGVIIPYIAILTFVIGMSVRVLKWAKIPVPFKITTTCGQQKSLPWINNNNLESPHNTAGVFWRMALEVLFFRSLFRNTRTGLKEGPKIVYGPDKIL
;
A
#
# COMPACT_ATOMS: atom_id res chain seq x y z
N MET A 1 -37.76 0.21 -11.20
CA MET A 1 -37.86 1.44 -10.37
C MET A 1 -36.51 1.98 -9.90
N LYS A 2 -35.67 1.23 -9.16
CA LYS A 2 -34.39 1.75 -8.61
C LYS A 2 -33.42 2.32 -9.67
N LEU A 3 -33.38 1.69 -10.85
CA LEU A 3 -32.51 2.11 -11.95
C LEU A 3 -32.91 3.49 -12.52
N PHE A 4 -34.20 3.74 -12.70
CA PHE A 4 -34.72 5.04 -13.13
C PHE A 4 -34.48 6.14 -12.10
N ILE A 5 -34.62 5.81 -10.81
CA ILE A 5 -34.32 6.77 -9.72
C ILE A 5 -32.84 7.17 -9.75
N SER A 6 -31.92 6.20 -9.91
CA SER A 6 -30.48 6.48 -10.02
C SER A 6 -30.17 7.32 -11.26
N LEU A 7 -30.77 7.01 -12.40
CA LEU A 7 -30.58 7.77 -13.64
C LEU A 7 -31.04 9.22 -13.49
N ILE A 8 -32.21 9.45 -12.90
CA ILE A 8 -32.75 10.80 -12.65
C ILE A 8 -31.80 11.57 -11.71
N LEU A 9 -31.32 10.94 -10.64
CA LEU A 9 -30.38 11.57 -9.71
C LEU A 9 -29.07 11.99 -10.38
N VAL A 10 -28.51 11.13 -11.25
CA VAL A 10 -27.28 11.45 -12.01
C VAL A 10 -27.53 12.62 -12.98
N LEU A 11 -28.67 12.63 -13.67
CA LEU A 11 -29.03 13.73 -14.57
C LEU A 11 -29.18 15.06 -13.81
N ILE A 12 -29.79 15.03 -12.61
CA ILE A 12 -29.89 16.22 -11.74
C ILE A 12 -28.50 16.68 -11.29
N LEU A 13 -27.65 15.74 -10.84
CA LEU A 13 -26.29 16.03 -10.36
C LEU A 13 -25.44 16.72 -11.43
N ILE A 14 -25.61 16.33 -12.70
CA ILE A 14 -24.90 16.92 -13.85
C ILE A 14 -25.57 18.24 -14.29
N GLY A 15 -26.90 18.29 -14.30
CA GLY A 15 -27.66 19.44 -14.77
C GLY A 15 -27.47 20.70 -13.91
N ILE A 16 -27.39 20.54 -12.58
CA ILE A 16 -27.20 21.66 -11.64
C ILE A 16 -25.94 22.50 -11.98
N PRO A 17 -24.72 21.92 -12.04
CA PRO A 17 -23.52 22.69 -12.37
C PRO A 17 -23.48 23.16 -13.82
N LEU A 18 -24.06 22.42 -14.78
CA LEU A 18 -24.16 22.86 -16.17
C LEU A 18 -24.99 24.14 -16.31
N ILE A 19 -26.15 24.19 -15.67
CA ILE A 19 -27.01 25.39 -15.70
C ILE A 19 -26.37 26.50 -14.85
N GLY A 20 -25.90 26.16 -13.64
CA GLY A 20 -25.31 27.11 -12.70
C GLY A 20 -24.04 27.80 -13.22
N SER A 21 -23.25 27.13 -14.06
CA SER A 21 -22.06 27.73 -14.69
C SER A 21 -22.36 28.67 -15.86
N ASN A 22 -23.60 28.67 -16.38
CA ASN A 22 -24.04 29.59 -17.43
C ASN A 22 -24.81 30.80 -16.88
N VAL A 23 -25.10 30.83 -15.58
CA VAL A 23 -25.75 31.97 -14.91
C VAL A 23 -24.69 32.97 -14.46
N SER A 24 -24.81 34.21 -14.93
CA SER A 24 -23.94 35.32 -14.50
C SER A 24 -23.96 35.46 -12.98
N GLY A 25 -22.77 35.45 -12.35
CA GLY A 25 -22.60 35.50 -10.89
C GLY A 25 -22.38 34.15 -10.20
N LEU A 26 -22.80 33.03 -10.80
CA LEU A 26 -22.61 31.68 -10.21
C LEU A 26 -21.42 30.91 -10.81
N VAL A 27 -20.84 31.41 -11.90
CA VAL A 27 -19.68 30.82 -12.59
C VAL A 27 -18.51 30.59 -11.63
N TYR A 28 -18.20 31.57 -10.77
CA TYR A 28 -17.10 31.46 -9.80
C TYR A 28 -17.37 30.39 -8.73
N LEU A 29 -18.62 30.23 -8.30
CA LEU A 29 -19.00 29.23 -7.30
C LEU A 29 -18.78 27.81 -7.85
N PHE A 30 -19.34 27.51 -9.04
CA PHE A 30 -19.29 26.17 -9.63
C PHE A 30 -17.96 25.85 -10.32
N GLY A 31 -17.29 26.85 -10.89
CA GLY A 31 -16.02 26.66 -11.60
C GLY A 31 -14.79 26.68 -10.69
N VAL A 32 -14.87 27.33 -9.53
CA VAL A 32 -13.71 27.54 -8.64
C VAL A 32 -13.98 26.98 -7.25
N ILE A 33 -14.94 27.56 -6.52
CA ILE A 33 -15.13 27.27 -5.08
C ILE A 33 -15.44 25.78 -4.85
N ILE A 34 -16.45 25.24 -5.55
CA ILE A 34 -16.90 23.85 -5.35
C ILE A 34 -15.78 22.84 -5.70
N PRO A 35 -15.09 22.93 -6.85
CA PRO A 35 -13.97 22.03 -7.18
C PRO A 35 -12.84 22.04 -6.15
N TYR A 36 -12.41 23.23 -5.68
CA TYR A 36 -11.34 23.32 -4.69
C TYR A 36 -11.75 22.71 -3.35
N ILE A 37 -12.99 22.95 -2.90
CA ILE A 37 -13.52 22.32 -1.68
C ILE A 37 -13.62 20.80 -1.85
N ALA A 38 -14.04 20.30 -3.02
CA ALA A 38 -14.12 18.86 -3.29
C ALA A 38 -12.74 18.19 -3.20
N ILE A 39 -11.70 18.79 -3.80
CA ILE A 39 -10.33 18.28 -3.70
C ILE A 39 -9.83 18.35 -2.26
N LEU A 40 -10.05 19.47 -1.58
CA LEU A 40 -9.61 19.66 -0.18
C LEU A 40 -10.24 18.61 0.75
N THR A 41 -11.56 18.42 0.65
CA THR A 41 -12.29 17.43 1.46
C THR A 41 -11.86 16.00 1.14
N PHE A 42 -11.61 15.68 -0.14
CA PHE A 42 -11.08 14.38 -0.55
C PHE A 42 -9.69 14.12 0.06
N VAL A 43 -8.75 15.05 -0.08
CA VAL A 43 -7.39 14.91 0.45
C VAL A 43 -7.41 14.76 1.96
N ILE A 44 -8.12 15.65 2.67
CA ILE A 44 -8.24 15.58 4.14
C ILE A 44 -8.89 14.25 4.56
N GLY A 45 -10.01 13.86 3.94
CA GLY A 45 -10.72 12.63 4.26
C GLY A 45 -9.86 11.38 4.04
N MET A 46 -9.15 11.32 2.92
CA MET A 46 -8.22 10.24 2.60
C MET A 46 -7.06 10.19 3.58
N SER A 47 -6.42 11.32 3.88
CA SER A 47 -5.35 11.39 4.88
C SER A 47 -5.82 10.94 6.26
N VAL A 48 -6.99 11.40 6.72
CA VAL A 48 -7.58 10.97 8.00
C VAL A 48 -7.83 9.46 8.01
N ARG A 49 -8.33 8.90 6.91
CA ARG A 49 -8.58 7.45 6.81
C ARG A 49 -7.29 6.64 6.86
N VAL A 50 -6.25 7.07 6.14
CA VAL A 50 -4.91 6.46 6.19
C VAL A 50 -4.32 6.55 7.59
N LEU A 51 -4.40 7.72 8.25
CA LEU A 51 -3.92 7.90 9.62
C LEU A 51 -4.69 7.03 10.62
N LYS A 52 -6.01 6.89 10.45
CA LYS A 52 -6.81 5.98 11.28
C LYS A 52 -6.34 4.54 11.11
N TRP A 53 -6.10 4.07 9.88
CA TRP A 53 -5.54 2.73 9.65
C TRP A 53 -4.16 2.55 10.27
N ALA A 54 -3.27 3.52 10.11
CA ALA A 54 -1.93 3.48 10.68
C ALA A 54 -1.94 3.47 12.22
N LYS A 55 -2.95 4.08 12.85
CA LYS A 55 -3.11 4.12 14.30
C LYS A 55 -3.77 2.87 14.88
N ILE A 56 -4.39 2.01 14.06
CA ILE A 56 -4.97 0.75 14.57
C ILE A 56 -3.80 -0.11 15.06
N PRO A 57 -3.74 -0.46 16.37
CA PRO A 57 -2.71 -1.33 16.88
C PRO A 57 -2.88 -2.68 16.18
N VAL A 58 -1.89 -3.08 15.39
CA VAL A 58 -1.85 -4.43 14.83
C VAL A 58 -1.43 -5.35 15.99
N PRO A 59 -2.33 -6.21 16.51
CA PRO A 59 -2.13 -6.90 17.79
C PRO A 59 -0.98 -7.91 17.79
N PHE A 60 -0.41 -8.19 16.62
CA PHE A 60 0.78 -9.00 16.48
C PHE A 60 1.80 -8.26 15.63
N LYS A 61 3.01 -8.08 16.17
CA LYS A 61 4.19 -7.81 15.35
C LYS A 61 4.39 -9.06 14.50
N ILE A 62 3.83 -9.10 13.29
CA ILE A 62 4.12 -10.16 12.32
C ILE A 62 5.56 -9.90 11.84
N THR A 63 6.54 -10.26 12.68
CA THR A 63 7.85 -10.61 12.17
C THR A 63 7.59 -11.63 11.08
N THR A 64 8.16 -11.45 9.89
CA THR A 64 8.05 -12.52 8.90
C THR A 64 8.52 -13.79 9.57
N THR A 65 7.83 -14.88 9.32
CA THR A 65 8.20 -16.24 9.75
C THR A 65 9.51 -16.72 9.09
N CYS A 66 10.28 -15.80 8.53
CA CYS A 66 11.49 -16.04 7.76
C CYS A 66 12.66 -15.49 8.56
N GLY A 67 13.75 -16.25 8.57
CA GLY A 67 14.98 -15.90 9.26
C GLY A 67 14.92 -16.11 10.77
N GLN A 68 16.10 -16.28 11.35
CA GLN A 68 16.24 -16.55 12.78
C GLN A 68 15.86 -15.32 13.61
N GLN A 69 14.89 -15.46 14.51
CA GLN A 69 14.51 -14.43 15.47
C GLN A 69 15.60 -14.25 16.53
N LYS A 70 15.71 -13.05 17.10
CA LYS A 70 16.55 -12.79 18.29
C LYS A 70 15.91 -13.41 19.54
N SER A 71 16.11 -14.72 19.72
CA SER A 71 15.64 -15.48 20.87
C SER A 71 16.80 -15.88 21.80
N LEU A 72 17.82 -16.54 21.26
CA LEU A 72 18.96 -17.09 22.00
C LEU A 72 20.25 -16.32 21.67
N PRO A 73 21.03 -15.87 22.66
CA PRO A 73 22.19 -15.00 22.43
C PRO A 73 23.35 -15.69 21.69
N TRP A 74 23.40 -17.03 21.66
CA TRP A 74 24.44 -17.78 20.96
C TRP A 74 24.10 -18.16 19.52
N ILE A 75 22.86 -17.91 19.06
CA ILE A 75 22.47 -18.15 17.67
C ILE A 75 22.37 -16.81 16.95
N ASN A 76 23.11 -16.67 15.85
CA ASN A 76 23.06 -15.46 15.03
C ASN A 76 21.64 -15.20 14.53
N ASN A 77 21.11 -14.03 14.87
CA ASN A 77 19.80 -13.57 14.43
C ASN A 77 19.88 -12.97 13.02
N ASN A 78 18.83 -13.17 12.22
CA ASN A 78 18.73 -12.55 10.91
C ASN A 78 17.83 -11.31 10.98
N ASN A 79 18.40 -10.14 11.32
CA ASN A 79 17.61 -8.91 11.52
C ASN A 79 16.92 -8.39 10.25
N LEU A 80 17.46 -8.70 9.08
CA LEU A 80 16.90 -8.26 7.79
C LEU A 80 15.65 -9.09 7.39
N GLU A 81 15.47 -10.25 8.01
CA GLU A 81 14.33 -11.14 7.82
C GLU A 81 13.40 -11.14 9.05
N SER A 82 13.94 -11.30 10.25
CA SER A 82 13.21 -11.19 11.52
C SER A 82 13.64 -9.91 12.28
N PRO A 83 13.08 -8.75 11.92
CA PRO A 83 13.51 -7.48 12.51
C PRO A 83 13.11 -7.36 13.97
N HIS A 84 14.10 -7.14 14.83
CA HIS A 84 13.90 -6.93 16.27
C HIS A 84 14.06 -5.46 16.68
N ASN A 85 14.49 -4.58 15.77
CA ASN A 85 14.61 -3.14 15.95
C ASN A 85 13.99 -2.35 14.78
N THR A 86 13.77 -1.05 14.95
CA THR A 86 13.17 -0.15 13.93
C THR A 86 14.03 -0.03 12.68
N ALA A 87 15.36 0.01 12.82
CA ALA A 87 16.28 0.05 11.67
C ALA A 87 16.17 -1.19 10.78
N GLY A 88 16.01 -2.38 11.39
CA GLY A 88 15.79 -3.63 10.65
C GLY A 88 14.46 -3.64 9.91
N VAL A 89 13.41 -3.08 10.50
CA VAL A 89 12.11 -2.90 9.83
C VAL A 89 12.27 -1.97 8.62
N PHE A 90 12.94 -0.83 8.80
CA PHE A 90 13.18 0.13 7.72
C PHE A 90 13.90 -0.52 6.54
N TRP A 91 15.04 -1.18 6.79
CA TRP A 91 15.81 -1.81 5.72
C TRP A 91 15.10 -2.98 5.05
N ARG A 92 14.36 -3.79 5.82
CA ARG A 92 13.53 -4.83 5.26
C ARG A 92 12.46 -4.25 4.33
N MET A 93 11.71 -3.24 4.78
CA MET A 93 10.68 -2.60 3.97
C MET A 93 11.26 -1.94 2.72
N ALA A 94 12.40 -1.25 2.83
CA ALA A 94 13.08 -0.65 1.69
C ALA A 94 13.47 -1.70 0.62
N LEU A 95 14.02 -2.85 1.04
CA LEU A 95 14.38 -3.93 0.11
C LEU A 95 13.18 -4.63 -0.51
N GLU A 96 12.07 -4.75 0.22
CA GLU A 96 10.84 -5.34 -0.32
C GLU A 96 10.13 -4.39 -1.31
N VAL A 97 10.07 -3.09 -1.00
CA VAL A 97 9.38 -2.10 -1.84
C VAL A 97 10.19 -1.72 -3.08
N LEU A 98 11.51 -1.52 -2.94
CA LEU A 98 12.35 -1.03 -4.04
C LEU A 98 12.89 -2.16 -4.91
N PHE A 99 13.27 -3.29 -4.30
CA PHE A 99 13.97 -4.37 -4.99
C PHE A 99 13.17 -5.67 -5.06
N PHE A 100 11.94 -5.69 -4.53
CA PHE A 100 11.09 -6.89 -4.47
C PHE A 100 11.86 -8.12 -3.97
N ARG A 101 12.73 -7.93 -2.97
CA ARG A 101 13.70 -8.94 -2.53
C ARG A 101 13.06 -10.31 -2.26
N SER A 102 11.85 -10.35 -1.70
CA SER A 102 11.11 -11.60 -1.48
C SER A 102 10.85 -12.42 -2.76
N LEU A 103 10.73 -11.79 -3.93
CA LEU A 103 10.56 -12.47 -5.22
C LEU A 103 11.80 -13.28 -5.62
N PHE A 104 12.99 -12.80 -5.24
CA PHE A 104 14.27 -13.46 -5.51
C PHE A 104 14.65 -14.49 -4.44
N ARG A 105 13.78 -14.74 -3.46
CA ARG A 105 14.04 -15.60 -2.30
C ARG A 105 13.69 -17.07 -2.52
N ASN A 106 13.16 -17.44 -3.68
CA ASN A 106 12.87 -18.85 -3.95
C ASN A 106 14.18 -19.62 -4.08
N THR A 107 14.65 -20.25 -3.01
CA THR A 107 15.87 -21.08 -3.06
C THR A 107 15.50 -22.48 -3.54
N ARG A 108 16.09 -22.95 -4.64
CA ARG A 108 15.94 -24.32 -5.12
C ARG A 108 17.20 -25.12 -4.86
N THR A 109 17.03 -26.44 -4.76
CA THR A 109 18.12 -27.39 -4.71
C THR A 109 18.38 -27.90 -6.12
N GLY A 110 19.56 -27.62 -6.66
CA GLY A 110 19.99 -28.09 -7.97
C GLY A 110 21.11 -29.14 -7.85
N LEU A 111 21.13 -30.11 -8.75
CA LEU A 111 22.28 -30.99 -8.95
C LEU A 111 23.14 -30.40 -10.07
N LYS A 112 24.35 -29.93 -9.74
CA LYS A 112 25.38 -29.64 -10.77
C LYS A 112 26.10 -30.94 -11.14
N GLU A 113 26.75 -30.96 -12.29
CA GLU A 113 27.47 -32.13 -12.81
C GLU A 113 28.29 -32.85 -11.70
N GLY A 114 27.87 -34.08 -11.38
CA GLY A 114 28.41 -34.91 -10.30
C GLY A 114 27.55 -34.97 -9.01
N PRO A 115 28.08 -35.51 -7.90
CA PRO A 115 27.35 -35.68 -6.64
C PRO A 115 27.33 -34.41 -5.77
N LYS A 116 27.34 -33.21 -6.38
CA LYS A 116 27.36 -31.94 -5.65
C LYS A 116 25.98 -31.28 -5.69
N ILE A 117 25.33 -31.28 -4.53
CA ILE A 117 24.07 -30.54 -4.30
C ILE A 117 24.42 -29.07 -4.10
N VAL A 118 23.80 -28.20 -4.89
CA VAL A 118 23.96 -26.74 -4.77
C VAL A 118 22.62 -26.15 -4.34
N TYR A 119 22.68 -25.18 -3.41
CA TYR A 119 21.54 -24.41 -2.93
C TYR A 119 21.69 -22.97 -3.39
N GLY A 120 20.67 -22.41 -4.04
CA GLY A 120 20.73 -21.05 -4.57
C GLY A 120 19.38 -20.55 -5.07
N PRO A 121 19.26 -19.24 -5.38
CA PRO A 121 18.02 -18.69 -5.90
C PRO A 121 17.63 -19.35 -7.23
N ASP A 122 16.35 -19.68 -7.38
CA ASP A 122 15.73 -20.32 -8.55
C ASP A 122 15.97 -19.57 -9.87
N LYS A 123 16.24 -18.27 -9.78
CA LYS A 123 16.55 -17.42 -10.94
C LYS A 123 18.04 -17.41 -11.30
N ILE A 124 18.92 -17.97 -10.45
CA ILE A 124 20.38 -17.91 -10.56
C ILE A 124 21.01 -19.31 -10.69
N LEU A 125 20.35 -20.34 -10.14
CA LEU A 125 20.64 -21.75 -10.41
C LEU A 125 20.07 -22.20 -11.76
#